data_AF-T0SUL3-F1
#
_entry.id   AF-T0SUL3-F1
#
_cell.length_a   1.000
_cell.length_b   1.000
_cell.length_c   1.000
_cell.angle_alpha   90.00
_cell.angle_beta   90.00
_cell.angle_gamma   90.00
#
_symmetry.space_group_name_H-M   'P 1'
#
loop_
_entity.id
_entity.type
_entity.pdbx_description
1 polymer ?
#
loop_
_entity_poly.entity_id
_entity_poly.type
_entity_poly.pdbx_seq_one_letter_code
_entity_poly.pdbx_strand_id
1 'polypeptide(L)'
;MKINKEFKTIHNNIQKEALINEIKGNLFEYLVAHHCAKRLKIENAFLESFSGDMKSMLMTYEKWLRQNDRELISKLQTLSMKTSNEVSSYIESILNEGEIIKTIVVIGKITGGHHNDIFKEADIIFSTSEREIPLSLKLSKKNAFVNTKSAGAKSFVSKYFDGFVEAPIFQSTYNDIIDKLFFELGEKLYERHGLEFSGRFDSTWDGPDLPGELDEEDRADLHYMYQELSRNLYQTLKQFFEISPDRFMASLFPLLGQGSDNLIQVTCFHQEKVISGVKNRYEFSSVSIKDYATTHTEVEFLPFKDSTSSFDIRLNDDILQIRIKPMNKFTTASYKVNCSVRSINE
;
A
#
# COMPACT_ATOMS: atom_id res chain seq x y z
N MET A 1 -2.09 24.94 -17.57
CA MET A 1 -1.21 26.00 -17.02
C MET A 1 -1.06 25.83 -15.51
N LYS A 2 0.03 25.17 -15.07
CA LYS A 2 0.73 25.27 -13.78
C LYS A 2 1.97 24.38 -13.90
N ILE A 3 2.94 24.90 -14.63
CA ILE A 3 4.29 24.34 -14.77
C ILE A 3 5.10 24.93 -13.60
N ASN A 4 5.98 24.14 -13.00
CA ASN A 4 6.68 24.29 -11.71
C ASN A 4 5.96 23.66 -10.51
N LYS A 5 5.92 22.33 -10.46
CA LYS A 5 6.10 21.65 -9.17
C LYS A 5 7.60 21.54 -8.93
N GLU A 6 8.21 22.59 -8.40
CA GLU A 6 9.38 22.36 -7.54
C GLU A 6 8.92 21.38 -6.45
N PHE A 7 9.74 20.37 -6.16
CA PHE A 7 9.44 19.44 -5.07
C PHE A 7 9.04 20.27 -3.83
N LYS A 8 7.94 19.91 -3.16
CA LYS A 8 7.54 20.57 -1.91
C LYS A 8 8.78 20.69 -1.03
N THR A 9 9.03 21.87 -0.49
CA THR A 9 10.19 22.14 0.36
C THR A 9 10.34 21.01 1.38
N ILE A 10 11.49 20.34 1.37
CA ILE A 10 11.76 19.20 2.24
C ILE A 10 12.24 19.76 3.57
N HIS A 11 11.42 19.64 4.60
CA HIS A 11 11.70 20.19 5.93
C HIS A 11 12.28 19.16 6.90
N ASN A 12 12.15 17.86 6.60
CA ASN A 12 12.67 16.78 7.46
C ASN A 12 12.98 15.47 6.70
N ASN A 13 13.64 14.54 7.39
CA ASN A 13 14.01 13.23 6.84
C ASN A 13 12.80 12.38 6.43
N ILE A 14 11.67 12.49 7.13
CA ILE A 14 10.45 11.74 6.82
C ILE A 14 9.88 12.15 5.46
N GLN A 15 9.83 13.46 5.20
CA GLN A 15 9.41 14.00 3.91
C GLN A 15 10.37 13.59 2.79
N LYS A 16 11.68 13.56 3.07
CA LYS A 16 12.69 13.08 2.12
C LYS A 16 12.49 11.60 1.77
N GLU A 17 12.27 10.74 2.77
CA GLU A 17 12.01 9.31 2.55
C GLU A 17 10.70 9.06 1.81
N ALA A 18 9.64 9.79 2.15
CA ALA A 18 8.37 9.73 1.44
C ALA A 18 8.54 10.09 -0.04
N LEU A 19 9.30 11.15 -0.34
CA LEU A 19 9.60 11.55 -1.71
C LEU A 19 10.45 10.51 -2.45
N ILE A 20 11.48 9.95 -1.80
CA ILE A 20 12.28 8.85 -2.38
C ILE A 20 11.39 7.66 -2.71
N ASN A 21 10.46 7.30 -1.83
CA ASN A 21 9.53 6.19 -2.05
C ASN A 21 8.55 6.45 -3.19
N GLU A 22 8.08 7.68 -3.36
CA GLU A 22 7.25 8.07 -4.51
C GLU A 22 8.05 8.00 -5.81
N ILE A 23 9.22 8.62 -5.85
CA ILE A 23 10.08 8.67 -7.05
C ILE A 23 10.50 7.27 -7.47
N LYS A 24 10.98 6.44 -6.52
CA LYS A 24 11.47 5.09 -6.84
C LYS A 24 10.36 4.20 -7.40
N GLY A 25 9.12 4.33 -6.92
CA GLY A 25 7.97 3.55 -7.41
C GLY A 25 7.65 3.90 -8.86
N ASN A 26 7.40 5.18 -9.14
CA ASN A 26 7.06 5.63 -10.50
C ASN A 26 8.15 5.32 -11.53
N LEU A 27 9.43 5.49 -11.17
CA LEU A 27 10.53 5.13 -12.07
C LEU A 27 10.65 3.62 -12.26
N PHE A 28 10.43 2.83 -11.22
CA PHE A 28 10.45 1.37 -11.29
C PHE A 28 9.34 0.85 -12.21
N GLU A 29 8.12 1.35 -12.07
CA GLU A 29 6.96 1.02 -12.93
C GLU A 29 7.27 1.26 -14.41
N TYR A 30 7.76 2.46 -14.73
CA TYR A 30 8.15 2.79 -16.10
C TYR A 30 9.26 1.88 -16.64
N LEU A 31 10.31 1.64 -15.86
CA LEU A 31 11.45 0.84 -16.31
C LEU A 31 11.06 -0.63 -16.54
N VAL A 32 10.20 -1.21 -15.69
CA VAL A 32 9.68 -2.57 -15.90
C VAL A 32 8.89 -2.62 -17.20
N ALA A 33 7.97 -1.67 -17.43
CA ALA A 33 7.18 -1.60 -18.66
C ALA A 33 8.07 -1.47 -19.91
N HIS A 34 9.08 -0.59 -19.85
CA HIS A 34 10.02 -0.35 -20.94
C HIS A 34 10.84 -1.59 -21.28
N HIS A 35 11.38 -2.29 -20.27
CA HIS A 35 12.11 -3.53 -20.51
C HIS A 35 11.23 -4.65 -21.09
N CYS A 36 9.98 -4.79 -20.61
CA CYS A 36 9.01 -5.72 -21.19
C CYS A 36 8.73 -5.37 -22.67
N ALA A 37 8.48 -4.11 -22.99
CA ALA A 37 8.23 -3.65 -24.35
C ALA A 37 9.41 -3.92 -25.29
N LYS A 38 10.64 -3.72 -24.81
CA LYS A 38 11.86 -4.02 -25.55
C LYS A 38 12.00 -5.52 -25.84
N ARG A 39 11.74 -6.37 -24.85
CA ARG A 39 11.78 -7.83 -25.02
C ARG A 39 10.74 -8.33 -26.02
N LEU A 40 9.54 -7.77 -25.97
CA LEU A 40 8.42 -8.10 -26.85
C LEU A 40 8.50 -7.40 -28.22
N LYS A 41 9.55 -6.62 -28.49
CA LYS A 41 9.79 -5.88 -29.74
C LYS A 41 8.67 -4.88 -30.10
N ILE A 42 8.00 -4.33 -29.08
CA ILE A 42 6.97 -3.29 -29.20
C ILE A 42 7.42 -1.95 -28.59
N GLU A 43 8.73 -1.77 -28.44
CA GLU A 43 9.33 -0.57 -27.83
C GLU A 43 8.91 0.74 -28.51
N ASN A 44 8.81 0.76 -29.83
CA ASN A 44 8.40 1.97 -30.56
C ASN A 44 6.97 2.39 -30.17
N ALA A 45 6.02 1.45 -30.17
CA ALA A 45 4.64 1.71 -29.77
C ALA A 45 4.56 2.15 -28.29
N PHE A 46 5.37 1.54 -27.42
CA PHE A 46 5.47 1.94 -26.03
C PHE A 46 5.98 3.39 -25.88
N LEU A 47 7.07 3.76 -26.56
CA LEU A 47 7.65 5.10 -26.47
C LEU A 47 6.74 6.18 -27.07
N GLU A 48 5.98 5.85 -28.12
CA GLU A 48 4.98 6.74 -28.71
C GLU A 48 3.81 7.02 -27.76
N SER A 49 3.41 6.03 -26.94
CA SER A 49 2.40 6.23 -25.90
C SER A 49 2.88 7.15 -24.76
N PHE A 50 4.20 7.33 -24.63
CA PHE A 50 4.83 8.06 -23.54
C PHE A 50 5.14 9.52 -23.93
N SER A 51 4.16 10.41 -23.78
CA SER A 51 4.29 11.83 -24.13
C SER A 51 3.81 12.80 -23.03
N GLY A 52 4.08 14.09 -23.21
CA GLY A 52 3.55 15.15 -22.36
C GLY A 52 4.05 15.13 -20.90
N ASP A 53 3.10 15.28 -19.97
CA ASP A 53 3.36 15.54 -18.55
C ASP A 53 4.06 14.37 -17.84
N MET A 54 3.73 13.13 -18.20
CA MET A 54 4.33 11.93 -17.60
C MET A 54 5.84 11.87 -17.89
N LYS A 55 6.25 12.19 -19.11
CA LYS A 55 7.67 12.26 -19.49
C LYS A 55 8.41 13.33 -18.72
N SER A 56 7.83 14.52 -18.62
CA SER A 56 8.41 15.63 -17.86
C SER A 56 8.58 15.27 -16.37
N MET A 57 7.58 14.59 -15.79
CA MET A 57 7.63 14.11 -14.41
C MET A 57 8.75 13.10 -14.19
N LEU A 58 8.85 12.04 -15.01
CA LEU A 58 9.90 11.03 -14.84
C LEU A 58 11.30 11.61 -15.04
N MET A 59 11.48 12.53 -15.98
CA MET A 59 12.76 13.24 -16.15
C MET A 59 13.13 14.06 -14.89
N THR A 60 12.15 14.67 -14.25
CA THR A 60 12.35 15.44 -13.01
C THR A 60 12.71 14.51 -11.84
N TYR A 61 12.02 13.38 -11.73
CA TYR A 61 12.27 12.34 -10.73
C TYR A 61 13.66 11.73 -10.87
N GLU A 62 14.05 11.41 -12.10
CA GLU A 62 15.37 10.89 -12.44
C GLU A 62 16.48 11.88 -12.06
N LYS A 63 16.33 13.15 -12.46
CA LYS A 63 17.30 14.22 -12.15
C LYS A 63 17.47 14.39 -10.64
N TRP A 64 16.37 14.33 -9.90
CA TRP A 64 16.39 14.43 -8.44
C TRP A 64 17.14 13.26 -7.80
N LEU A 65 16.91 12.01 -8.25
CA LEU A 65 17.65 10.84 -7.75
C LEU A 65 19.14 10.93 -8.07
N ARG A 66 19.54 11.40 -9.26
CA ARG A 66 20.98 11.57 -9.58
C ARG A 66 21.71 12.50 -8.60
N GLN A 67 20.99 13.45 -8.02
CA GLN A 67 21.52 14.41 -7.06
C GLN A 67 21.46 13.89 -5.62
N ASN A 68 20.48 13.05 -5.28
CA ASN A 68 20.17 12.68 -3.89
C ASN A 68 20.44 11.20 -3.53
N ASP A 69 20.37 10.27 -4.48
CA ASP A 69 20.67 8.84 -4.29
C ASP A 69 21.12 8.16 -5.60
N ARG A 70 22.42 8.30 -5.91
CA ARG A 70 23.03 7.72 -7.13
C ARG A 70 23.08 6.21 -7.16
N GLU A 71 23.10 5.57 -5.99
CA GLU A 71 23.08 4.13 -5.89
C GLU A 71 21.71 3.59 -6.31
N LEU A 72 20.63 4.20 -5.79
CA LEU A 72 19.26 3.82 -6.10
C LEU A 72 18.97 3.90 -7.61
N ILE A 73 19.38 4.96 -8.31
CA ILE A 73 19.14 5.05 -9.76
C ILE A 73 19.83 3.92 -10.54
N SER A 74 21.05 3.55 -10.14
CA SER A 74 21.76 2.43 -10.77
C SER A 74 21.10 1.08 -10.47
N LYS A 75 20.65 0.90 -9.22
CA LYS A 75 20.00 -0.34 -8.78
C LYS A 75 18.61 -0.50 -9.39
N LEU A 76 17.86 0.59 -9.57
CA LEU A 76 16.55 0.57 -10.22
C LEU A 76 16.61 -0.09 -11.61
N GLN A 77 17.62 0.20 -12.42
CA GLN A 77 17.82 -0.44 -13.73
C GLN A 77 17.99 -1.96 -13.63
N THR A 78 18.77 -2.43 -12.65
CA THR A 78 19.01 -3.86 -12.46
C THR A 78 17.77 -4.57 -11.93
N LEU A 79 17.08 -3.95 -10.97
CA LEU A 79 15.86 -4.46 -10.37
C LEU A 79 14.73 -4.53 -11.41
N SER A 80 14.52 -3.47 -12.20
CA SER A 80 13.50 -3.42 -13.24
C SER A 80 13.73 -4.47 -14.33
N MET A 81 14.97 -4.62 -14.79
CA MET A 81 15.32 -5.63 -15.80
C MET A 81 15.06 -7.06 -15.30
N LYS A 82 15.45 -7.38 -14.06
CA LYS A 82 15.19 -8.70 -13.47
C LYS A 82 13.69 -8.93 -13.29
N THR A 83 12.95 -7.94 -12.81
CA THR A 83 11.48 -8.01 -12.71
C THR A 83 10.81 -8.18 -14.06
N SER A 84 11.23 -7.45 -15.10
CA SER A 84 10.65 -7.58 -16.43
C SER A 84 10.86 -8.96 -17.05
N ASN A 85 11.96 -9.66 -16.69
CA ASN A 85 12.19 -11.02 -17.18
C ASN A 85 11.17 -12.00 -16.61
N GLU A 86 10.97 -11.97 -15.28
CA GLU A 86 9.98 -12.81 -14.60
C GLU A 86 8.56 -12.45 -15.06
N VAL A 87 8.24 -11.17 -15.18
CA VAL A 87 6.95 -10.69 -15.68
C VAL A 87 6.71 -11.17 -17.11
N SER A 88 7.67 -11.00 -18.02
CA SER A 88 7.49 -11.41 -19.41
C SER A 88 7.29 -12.92 -19.51
N SER A 89 8.07 -13.71 -18.77
CA SER A 89 7.90 -15.17 -18.74
C SER A 89 6.55 -15.60 -18.16
N TYR A 90 6.07 -14.93 -17.11
CA TYR A 90 4.72 -15.20 -16.58
C TYR A 90 3.63 -14.85 -17.60
N ILE A 91 3.69 -13.66 -18.21
CA ILE A 91 2.74 -13.23 -19.24
C ILE A 91 2.72 -14.23 -20.40
N GLU A 92 3.88 -14.58 -20.95
CA GLU A 92 4.00 -15.60 -22.01
C GLU A 92 3.34 -16.93 -21.62
N SER A 93 3.40 -17.34 -20.34
CA SER A 93 2.80 -18.60 -19.86
C SER A 93 1.28 -18.60 -19.73
N ILE A 94 0.65 -17.43 -19.61
CA ILE A 94 -0.81 -17.30 -19.45
C ILE A 94 -1.53 -16.91 -20.74
N LEU A 95 -0.80 -16.62 -21.81
CA LEU A 95 -1.36 -16.30 -23.12
C LEU A 95 -1.85 -17.56 -23.82
N ASN A 96 -2.98 -17.44 -24.53
CA ASN A 96 -3.46 -18.52 -25.38
C ASN A 96 -2.58 -18.68 -26.63
N GLU A 97 -2.65 -19.84 -27.28
CA GLU A 97 -1.92 -20.07 -28.54
C GLU A 97 -2.31 -19.03 -29.59
N GLY A 98 -1.32 -18.28 -30.10
CA GLY A 98 -1.53 -17.22 -31.09
C GLY A 98 -1.93 -15.86 -30.50
N GLU A 99 -2.18 -15.76 -29.20
CA GLU A 99 -2.41 -14.49 -28.51
C GLU A 99 -1.08 -13.72 -28.40
N ILE A 100 -1.05 -12.47 -28.87
CA ILE A 100 0.15 -11.62 -28.85
C ILE A 100 -0.12 -10.31 -28.10
N ILE A 101 0.88 -9.86 -27.34
CA ILE A 101 0.86 -8.52 -26.74
C ILE A 101 1.04 -7.48 -27.84
N LYS A 102 0.09 -6.55 -27.94
CA LYS A 102 0.13 -5.44 -28.90
C LYS A 102 0.68 -4.17 -28.28
N THR A 103 0.27 -3.88 -27.05
CA THR A 103 0.62 -2.65 -26.35
C THR A 103 0.90 -2.90 -24.89
N ILE A 104 1.76 -2.06 -24.32
CA ILE A 104 1.99 -1.94 -22.89
C ILE A 104 1.79 -0.48 -22.54
N VAL A 105 0.98 -0.20 -21.51
CA VAL A 105 0.71 1.16 -21.06
C VAL A 105 1.02 1.27 -19.58
N VAL A 106 1.75 2.32 -19.20
CA VAL A 106 1.91 2.72 -17.79
C VAL A 106 0.76 3.63 -17.45
N ILE A 107 -0.05 3.24 -16.46
CA ILE A 107 -1.22 4.03 -16.04
C ILE A 107 -0.76 5.11 -15.06
N GLY A 108 -0.05 4.70 -14.00
CA GLY A 108 0.47 5.58 -12.96
C GLY A 108 -0.60 6.49 -12.30
N LYS A 109 -0.19 7.29 -11.32
CA LYS A 109 -1.10 8.22 -10.61
C LYS A 109 -1.50 9.48 -11.41
N ILE A 110 -1.29 9.48 -12.73
CA ILE A 110 -1.36 10.70 -13.57
C ILE A 110 -2.72 10.83 -14.29
N THR A 111 -3.49 9.75 -14.41
CA THR A 111 -4.83 9.78 -15.01
C THR A 111 -5.90 10.16 -13.98
N GLY A 112 -5.91 11.43 -13.57
CA GLY A 112 -7.04 12.05 -12.87
C GLY A 112 -8.28 12.25 -13.75
N GLY A 113 -8.60 11.34 -14.68
CA GLY A 113 -9.63 11.61 -15.70
C GLY A 113 -10.28 10.42 -16.42
N HIS A 114 -9.89 9.16 -16.17
CA HIS A 114 -10.62 8.02 -16.73
C HIS A 114 -11.19 7.15 -15.61
N HIS A 115 -12.49 7.34 -15.38
CA HIS A 115 -13.36 6.59 -14.48
C HIS A 115 -13.59 5.15 -14.98
N ASN A 116 -12.54 4.36 -15.13
CA ASN A 116 -12.70 2.91 -15.12
C ASN A 116 -12.21 2.41 -13.77
N ASP A 117 -13.17 2.13 -12.89
CA ASP A 117 -12.94 1.62 -11.54
C ASP A 117 -12.14 0.30 -11.55
N ILE A 118 -12.14 -0.41 -12.69
CA ILE A 118 -11.43 -1.66 -12.97
C ILE A 118 -9.89 -1.49 -12.92
N PHE A 119 -9.34 -0.31 -13.23
CA PHE A 119 -7.88 -0.11 -13.32
C PHE A 119 -7.27 0.70 -12.18
N LYS A 120 -8.02 1.00 -11.11
CA LYS A 120 -7.59 1.90 -10.04
C LYS A 120 -6.31 1.48 -9.31
N GLU A 121 -5.98 0.19 -9.33
CA GLU A 121 -4.80 -0.38 -8.67
C GLU A 121 -3.73 -0.87 -9.64
N ALA A 122 -3.98 -0.77 -10.96
CA ALA A 122 -3.02 -1.20 -11.97
C ALA A 122 -1.97 -0.10 -12.21
N ASP A 123 -0.70 -0.51 -12.24
CA ASP A 123 0.41 0.37 -12.59
C ASP A 123 0.80 0.21 -14.07
N ILE A 124 0.68 -1.03 -14.60
CA ILE A 124 0.91 -1.38 -16.00
C ILE A 124 -0.27 -2.18 -16.53
N ILE A 125 -0.65 -1.96 -17.79
CA ILE A 125 -1.58 -2.82 -18.52
C ILE A 125 -0.88 -3.39 -19.77
N PHE A 126 -0.94 -4.70 -19.92
CA PHE A 126 -0.60 -5.40 -21.16
C PHE A 126 -1.91 -5.64 -21.93
N SER A 127 -1.96 -5.26 -23.20
CA SER A 127 -3.17 -5.47 -24.03
C SER A 127 -2.88 -6.41 -25.19
N THR A 128 -3.77 -7.37 -25.38
CA THR A 128 -3.78 -8.27 -26.54
C THR A 128 -4.93 -7.86 -27.48
N SER A 129 -5.21 -8.65 -28.52
CA SER A 129 -6.46 -8.48 -29.28
C SER A 129 -7.71 -8.87 -28.51
N GLU A 130 -7.57 -9.68 -27.46
CA GLU A 130 -8.71 -10.35 -26.81
C GLU A 130 -9.00 -9.79 -25.43
N ARG A 131 -7.97 -9.34 -24.70
CA ARG A 131 -8.11 -8.91 -23.31
C ARG A 131 -7.01 -7.94 -22.87
N GLU A 132 -7.24 -7.38 -21.69
CA GLU A 132 -6.27 -6.60 -20.94
C GLU A 132 -5.81 -7.39 -19.71
N ILE A 133 -4.52 -7.29 -19.42
CA ILE A 133 -3.86 -7.98 -18.31
C ILE A 133 -3.24 -6.90 -17.42
N PRO A 134 -3.98 -6.45 -16.37
CA PRO A 134 -3.52 -5.40 -15.48
C PRO A 134 -2.54 -5.96 -14.43
N LEU A 135 -1.44 -5.23 -14.22
CA LEU A 135 -0.41 -5.54 -13.24
C LEU A 135 -0.28 -4.39 -12.25
N SER A 136 -0.19 -4.74 -10.96
CA SER A 136 0.32 -3.84 -9.92
C SER A 136 1.78 -4.17 -9.61
N LEU A 137 2.60 -3.16 -9.44
CA LEU A 137 4.04 -3.29 -9.21
C LEU A 137 4.43 -2.72 -7.86
N LYS A 138 5.21 -3.49 -7.11
CA LYS A 138 5.76 -3.05 -5.83
C LYS A 138 7.26 -3.32 -5.76
N LEU A 139 7.98 -2.36 -5.23
CA LEU A 139 9.39 -2.49 -4.89
C LEU A 139 9.53 -2.47 -3.36
N SER A 140 9.82 -3.63 -2.77
CA SER A 140 9.83 -3.83 -1.32
C SER A 140 11.17 -4.35 -0.82
N LYS A 141 11.47 -4.09 0.46
CA LYS A 141 12.59 -4.74 1.14
C LYS A 141 12.22 -6.19 1.45
N LYS A 142 13.14 -7.13 1.25
CA LYS A 142 12.99 -8.53 1.65
C LYS A 142 12.56 -8.62 3.12
N ASN A 143 11.66 -9.54 3.44
CA ASN A 143 11.05 -9.77 4.75
C ASN A 143 10.17 -8.62 5.29
N ALA A 144 10.00 -7.52 4.54
CA ALA A 144 9.12 -6.43 4.94
C ALA A 144 7.68 -6.71 4.50
N PHE A 145 6.73 -6.25 5.32
CA PHE A 145 5.33 -6.20 4.92
C PHE A 145 5.14 -5.25 3.74
N VAL A 146 4.48 -5.74 2.71
CA VAL A 146 4.13 -5.02 1.50
C VAL A 146 2.77 -4.37 1.73
N ASN A 147 2.71 -3.04 1.81
CA ASN A 147 1.44 -2.34 1.97
C ASN A 147 0.53 -2.61 0.76
N THR A 148 -0.71 -2.99 1.02
CA THR A 148 -1.70 -3.33 -0.02
C THR A 148 -2.87 -2.37 -0.02
N LYS A 149 -3.37 -2.00 1.16
CA LYS A 149 -4.50 -1.08 1.28
C LYS A 149 -4.33 -0.11 2.43
N SER A 150 -4.88 1.09 2.26
CA SER A 150 -5.08 2.06 3.33
C SER A 150 -6.46 2.67 3.16
N ALA A 151 -7.27 2.60 4.20
CA ALA A 151 -8.66 3.05 4.17
C ALA A 151 -9.05 3.73 5.49
N GLY A 152 -10.08 4.58 5.46
CA GLY A 152 -10.60 5.23 6.65
C GLY A 152 -11.29 4.23 7.57
N ALA A 153 -10.97 4.27 8.87
CA ALA A 153 -11.53 3.35 9.86
C ALA A 153 -13.06 3.45 9.98
N LYS A 154 -13.62 4.66 9.81
CA LYS A 154 -15.06 4.91 9.92
C LYS A 154 -15.92 4.40 8.74
N SER A 155 -15.30 3.84 7.71
CA SER A 155 -16.00 3.24 6.56
C SER A 155 -15.41 1.90 6.12
N PHE A 156 -14.43 1.37 6.86
CA PHE A 156 -13.69 0.18 6.49
C PHE A 156 -14.59 -1.06 6.36
N VAL A 157 -15.37 -1.34 7.40
CA VAL A 157 -16.24 -2.53 7.47
C VAL A 157 -17.31 -2.45 6.39
N SER A 158 -18.06 -1.35 6.32
CA SER A 158 -19.13 -1.21 5.31
C SER A 158 -18.61 -1.20 3.88
N LYS A 159 -17.32 -0.88 3.64
CA LYS A 159 -16.75 -0.84 2.30
C LYS A 159 -16.23 -2.19 1.81
N TYR A 160 -15.57 -2.95 2.68
CA TYR A 160 -14.87 -4.18 2.28
C TYR A 160 -15.65 -5.44 2.64
N PHE A 161 -16.58 -5.35 3.58
CA PHE A 161 -17.42 -6.45 4.03
C PHE A 161 -18.89 -6.22 3.68
N ASP A 162 -19.17 -5.48 2.60
CA ASP A 162 -20.53 -5.14 2.14
C ASP A 162 -21.38 -6.36 1.72
N GLY A 163 -20.73 -7.49 1.43
CA GLY A 163 -21.38 -8.80 1.24
C GLY A 163 -22.07 -9.37 2.49
N PHE A 164 -21.91 -8.74 3.66
CA PHE A 164 -22.57 -9.09 4.91
C PHE A 164 -23.69 -8.10 5.25
N VAL A 165 -24.86 -8.61 5.61
CA VAL A 165 -26.03 -7.78 5.97
C VAL A 165 -25.77 -6.98 7.25
N GLU A 166 -24.93 -7.51 8.13
CA GLU A 166 -24.55 -6.93 9.42
C GLU A 166 -23.50 -5.82 9.29
N ALA A 167 -22.85 -5.68 8.13
CA ALA A 167 -21.74 -4.74 7.97
C ALA A 167 -22.06 -3.28 8.28
N PRO A 168 -23.24 -2.72 7.92
CA PRO A 168 -23.62 -1.38 8.37
C PRO A 168 -23.75 -1.26 9.90
N ILE A 169 -24.27 -2.29 10.56
CA ILE A 169 -24.45 -2.31 12.03
C ILE A 169 -23.09 -2.37 12.73
N PHE A 170 -22.20 -3.26 12.30
CA PHE A 170 -20.85 -3.35 12.85
C PHE A 170 -20.02 -2.10 12.56
N GLN A 171 -20.17 -1.47 11.39
CA GLN A 171 -19.50 -0.19 11.12
C GLN A 171 -20.01 0.92 12.04
N SER A 172 -21.34 1.02 12.27
CA SER A 172 -21.90 2.01 13.20
C SER A 172 -21.37 1.80 14.61
N THR A 173 -21.39 0.55 15.08
CA THR A 173 -20.84 0.18 16.40
C THR A 173 -19.36 0.55 16.52
N TYR A 174 -18.57 0.27 15.48
CA TYR A 174 -17.16 0.62 15.45
C TYR A 174 -16.91 2.14 15.44
N ASN A 175 -17.78 2.90 14.78
CA ASN A 175 -17.73 4.37 14.79
C ASN A 175 -18.00 4.93 16.19
N ASP A 176 -18.99 4.39 16.91
CA ASP A 176 -19.30 4.80 18.28
C ASP A 176 -18.13 4.50 19.23
N ILE A 177 -17.46 3.35 19.05
CA ILE A 177 -16.24 3.00 19.80
C ILE A 177 -15.11 3.98 19.49
N ILE A 178 -14.91 4.35 18.23
CA ILE A 178 -13.92 5.36 17.81
C ILE A 178 -14.17 6.69 18.51
N ASP A 179 -15.41 7.17 18.50
CA ASP A 179 -15.75 8.47 19.06
C ASP A 179 -15.66 8.47 20.58
N LYS A 180 -16.09 7.39 21.23
CA LYS A 180 -15.92 7.19 22.68
C LYS A 180 -14.45 7.22 23.08
N LEU A 181 -13.60 6.38 22.46
CA LEU A 181 -12.20 6.28 22.84
C LEU A 181 -11.42 7.56 22.53
N PHE A 182 -11.76 8.27 21.45
CA PHE A 182 -11.18 9.58 21.15
C PHE A 182 -11.55 10.62 22.21
N PHE A 183 -12.80 10.60 22.68
CA PHE A 183 -13.25 11.49 23.75
C PHE A 183 -12.51 11.21 25.05
N GLU A 184 -12.43 9.94 25.47
CA GLU A 184 -11.69 9.52 26.68
C GLU A 184 -10.20 9.87 26.61
N LEU A 185 -9.57 9.73 25.43
CA LEU A 185 -8.20 10.19 25.22
C LEU A 185 -8.10 11.71 25.40
N GLY A 186 -8.99 12.48 24.77
CA GLY A 186 -9.01 13.93 24.85
C GLY A 186 -9.16 14.44 26.28
N GLU A 187 -10.09 13.87 27.06
CA GLU A 187 -10.28 14.19 28.47
C GLU A 187 -9.01 13.94 29.28
N LYS A 188 -8.40 12.76 29.15
CA LYS A 188 -7.17 12.41 29.87
C LYS A 188 -6.02 13.37 29.57
N LEU A 189 -5.81 13.69 28.28
CA LEU A 189 -4.73 14.58 27.89
C LEU A 189 -4.99 15.99 28.42
N TYR A 190 -6.19 16.54 28.20
CA TYR A 190 -6.52 17.88 28.67
C TYR A 190 -6.43 18.00 30.19
N GLU A 191 -6.96 17.02 30.94
CA GLU A 191 -6.88 16.99 32.40
C GLU A 191 -5.41 17.01 32.88
N ARG A 192 -4.55 16.19 32.26
CA ARG A 192 -3.12 16.13 32.57
C ARG A 192 -2.41 17.47 32.33
N HIS A 193 -2.84 18.22 31.31
CA HIS A 193 -2.32 19.53 30.97
C HIS A 193 -3.08 20.68 31.66
N GLY A 194 -4.01 20.39 32.59
CA GLY A 194 -4.77 21.40 33.32
C GLY A 194 -5.80 22.18 32.48
N LEU A 195 -6.25 21.57 31.39
CA LEU A 195 -7.21 22.11 30.42
C LEU A 195 -8.57 21.41 30.54
N GLU A 196 -9.63 22.00 29.99
CA GLU A 196 -10.98 21.40 29.93
C GLU A 196 -11.28 20.91 28.51
N PHE A 197 -11.57 19.62 28.35
CA PHE A 197 -11.84 19.04 27.02
C PHE A 197 -13.29 19.25 26.60
N SER A 198 -13.50 19.98 25.50
CA SER A 198 -14.85 20.27 24.97
C SER A 198 -15.32 19.30 23.88
N GLY A 199 -14.78 18.07 23.84
CA GLY A 199 -15.08 17.06 22.82
C GLY A 199 -14.25 17.14 21.53
N ARG A 200 -13.28 18.05 21.45
CA ARG A 200 -12.31 18.15 20.33
C ARG A 200 -11.02 18.79 20.81
N PHE A 201 -9.92 18.48 20.12
CA PHE A 201 -8.69 19.26 20.27
C PHE A 201 -8.90 20.61 19.58
N ASP A 202 -8.77 21.71 20.33
CA ASP A 202 -8.94 23.07 19.83
C ASP A 202 -7.69 23.94 20.04
N SER A 203 -7.83 25.26 19.88
CA SER A 203 -6.71 26.21 20.01
C SER A 203 -6.13 26.32 21.41
N THR A 204 -6.79 25.76 22.43
CA THR A 204 -6.28 25.71 23.80
C THR A 204 -5.28 24.58 24.01
N TRP A 205 -5.25 23.57 23.13
CA TRP A 205 -4.22 22.54 23.12
C TRP A 205 -2.87 23.14 22.70
N ASP A 206 -1.92 23.15 23.63
CA ASP A 206 -0.54 23.61 23.42
C ASP A 206 0.46 22.45 23.24
N GLY A 207 0.01 21.21 23.40
CA GLY A 207 0.79 20.00 23.15
C GLY A 207 1.02 19.70 21.66
N PRO A 208 1.83 18.68 21.34
CA PRO A 208 2.13 18.31 19.97
C PRO A 208 0.91 17.69 19.27
N ASP A 209 0.92 17.74 17.94
CA ASP A 209 -0.12 17.15 17.07
C ASP A 209 0.27 15.76 16.55
N LEU A 210 1.57 15.46 16.56
CA LEU A 210 2.13 14.24 15.98
C LEU A 210 2.35 13.20 17.09
N PRO A 211 1.90 11.94 16.89
CA PRO A 211 2.08 10.87 17.87
C PRO A 211 3.53 10.66 18.35
N GLY A 212 4.51 10.93 17.48
CA GLY A 212 5.93 10.72 17.77
C GLY A 212 6.56 11.85 18.61
N GLU A 213 5.85 12.96 18.78
CA GLU A 213 6.30 14.13 19.54
C GLU A 213 5.70 14.17 20.95
N LEU A 214 4.71 13.32 21.24
CA LEU A 214 4.14 13.17 22.59
C LEU A 214 5.19 12.64 23.57
N ASP A 215 5.07 13.06 24.82
CA ASP A 215 5.80 12.48 25.93
C ASP A 215 5.41 11.01 26.17
N GLU A 216 6.10 10.35 27.11
CA GLU A 216 5.92 8.91 27.32
C GLU A 216 4.52 8.54 27.82
N GLU A 217 3.92 9.35 28.70
CA GLU A 217 2.61 9.08 29.29
C GLU A 217 1.48 9.34 28.29
N ASP A 218 1.50 10.49 27.61
CA ASP A 218 0.52 10.86 26.59
C ASP A 218 0.54 9.86 25.43
N ARG A 219 1.74 9.42 25.03
CA ARG A 219 1.92 8.42 23.99
C ARG A 219 1.42 7.04 24.42
N ALA A 220 1.53 6.69 25.71
CA ALA A 220 1.02 5.44 26.23
C ALA A 220 -0.52 5.38 26.15
N ASP A 221 -1.21 6.45 26.56
CA ASP A 221 -2.68 6.55 26.41
C ASP A 221 -3.11 6.49 24.94
N LEU A 222 -2.37 7.18 24.04
CA LEU A 222 -2.65 7.13 22.61
C LEU A 222 -2.48 5.71 22.03
N HIS A 223 -1.42 5.01 22.42
CA HIS A 223 -1.19 3.63 22.00
C HIS A 223 -2.24 2.67 22.54
N TYR A 224 -2.69 2.85 23.78
CA TYR A 224 -3.77 2.08 24.37
C TYR A 224 -5.06 2.20 23.55
N MET A 225 -5.46 3.43 23.19
CA MET A 225 -6.59 3.64 22.29
C MET A 225 -6.43 2.88 20.96
N TYR A 226 -5.25 2.93 20.33
CA TYR A 226 -5.03 2.20 19.07
C TYR A 226 -5.09 0.68 19.25
N GLN A 227 -4.67 0.14 20.39
CA GLN A 227 -4.80 -1.27 20.72
C GLN A 227 -6.26 -1.67 20.90
N GLU A 228 -7.07 -0.88 21.61
CA GLU A 228 -8.51 -1.13 21.78
C GLU A 228 -9.26 -1.08 20.44
N LEU A 229 -8.96 -0.10 19.59
CA LEU A 229 -9.52 -0.04 18.23
C LEU A 229 -9.14 -1.25 17.38
N SER A 230 -7.90 -1.73 17.52
CA SER A 230 -7.42 -2.93 16.82
C SER A 230 -8.13 -4.19 17.32
N ARG A 231 -8.33 -4.31 18.65
CA ARG A 231 -9.03 -5.45 19.27
C ARG A 231 -10.48 -5.54 18.83
N ASN A 232 -11.19 -4.42 18.83
CA ASN A 232 -12.58 -4.38 18.38
C ASN A 232 -12.70 -4.75 16.90
N LEU A 233 -11.81 -4.23 16.04
CA LEU A 233 -11.80 -4.60 14.63
C LEU A 233 -11.48 -6.10 14.44
N TYR A 234 -10.51 -6.65 15.17
CA TYR A 234 -10.20 -8.08 15.16
C TYR A 234 -11.43 -8.94 15.49
N GLN A 235 -12.17 -8.57 16.55
CA GLN A 235 -13.38 -9.28 16.95
C GLN A 235 -14.49 -9.19 15.90
N THR A 236 -14.72 -8.00 15.31
CA THR A 236 -15.67 -7.83 14.22
C THR A 236 -15.34 -8.71 13.02
N LEU A 237 -14.07 -8.75 12.60
CA LEU A 237 -13.65 -9.56 11.45
C LEU A 237 -13.76 -11.04 11.74
N LYS A 238 -13.46 -11.47 12.98
CA LYS A 238 -13.64 -12.85 13.40
C LYS A 238 -15.11 -13.27 13.34
N GLN A 239 -16.04 -12.39 13.73
CA GLN A 239 -17.48 -12.65 13.61
C GLN A 239 -17.92 -12.81 12.15
N PHE A 240 -17.43 -12.00 11.21
CA PHE A 240 -17.72 -12.20 9.80
C PHE A 240 -17.24 -13.56 9.28
N PHE A 241 -16.04 -13.98 9.71
CA PHE A 241 -15.51 -15.30 9.36
C PHE A 241 -16.38 -16.42 9.92
N GLU A 242 -16.86 -16.30 11.16
CA GLU A 242 -17.78 -17.26 11.79
C GLU A 242 -19.15 -17.31 11.10
N ILE A 243 -19.65 -16.17 10.58
CA ILE A 243 -20.92 -16.09 9.84
C ILE A 243 -20.81 -16.77 8.47
N SER A 244 -19.77 -16.45 7.70
CA SER A 244 -19.57 -17.04 6.37
C SER A 244 -18.10 -16.96 5.95
N PRO A 245 -17.35 -18.07 6.04
CA PRO A 245 -15.96 -18.13 5.60
C PRO A 245 -15.76 -17.73 4.12
N ASP A 246 -16.65 -18.16 3.23
CA ASP A 246 -16.55 -17.87 1.80
C ASP A 246 -16.72 -16.39 1.48
N ARG A 247 -17.74 -15.74 2.09
CA ARG A 247 -17.93 -14.29 1.92
C ARG A 247 -16.80 -13.50 2.55
N PHE A 248 -16.32 -13.95 3.71
CA PHE A 248 -15.19 -13.34 4.38
C PHE A 248 -13.95 -13.36 3.48
N MET A 249 -13.70 -14.50 2.83
CA MET A 249 -12.61 -14.64 1.87
C MET A 249 -12.73 -13.68 0.69
N ALA A 250 -13.90 -13.57 0.07
CA ALA A 250 -14.13 -12.61 -1.00
C ALA A 250 -13.86 -11.16 -0.55
N SER A 251 -14.24 -10.82 0.69
CA SER A 251 -13.96 -9.51 1.31
C SER A 251 -12.48 -9.25 1.59
N LEU A 252 -11.63 -10.28 1.69
CA LEU A 252 -10.19 -10.11 1.90
C LEU A 252 -9.43 -9.76 0.61
N PHE A 253 -9.88 -10.16 -0.58
CA PHE A 253 -9.13 -9.92 -1.83
C PHE A 253 -8.79 -8.43 -2.07
N PRO A 254 -9.73 -7.47 -1.90
CA PRO A 254 -9.39 -6.05 -2.01
C PRO A 254 -8.39 -5.58 -0.95
N LEU A 255 -8.33 -6.25 0.22
CA LEU A 255 -7.37 -5.93 1.29
C LEU A 255 -5.98 -6.50 1.01
N LEU A 256 -5.89 -7.59 0.24
CA LEU A 256 -4.64 -8.12 -0.31
C LEU A 256 -4.13 -7.28 -1.48
N GLY A 257 -4.89 -6.28 -1.93
CA GLY A 257 -4.56 -5.43 -3.08
C GLY A 257 -4.94 -6.08 -4.40
N GLN A 258 -5.91 -6.99 -4.39
CA GLN A 258 -6.63 -7.44 -5.56
C GLN A 258 -7.99 -6.75 -5.60
N GLY A 259 -8.01 -5.45 -5.94
CA GLY A 259 -9.24 -4.69 -6.11
C GLY A 259 -10.10 -5.14 -7.30
N SER A 260 -9.58 -6.00 -8.18
CA SER A 260 -10.29 -6.61 -9.31
C SER A 260 -9.81 -8.04 -9.52
N ASP A 261 -10.70 -8.93 -9.94
CA ASP A 261 -10.46 -10.38 -10.12
C ASP A 261 -9.30 -10.72 -11.08
N ASN A 262 -8.91 -9.81 -11.98
CA ASN A 262 -7.87 -10.05 -12.97
C ASN A 262 -6.54 -9.32 -12.69
N LEU A 263 -6.38 -8.70 -11.51
CA LEU A 263 -5.17 -7.94 -11.18
C LEU A 263 -4.04 -8.86 -10.71
N ILE A 264 -2.98 -8.92 -11.50
CA ILE A 264 -1.75 -9.63 -11.14
C ILE A 264 -0.88 -8.72 -10.26
N GLN A 265 -0.45 -9.24 -9.11
CA GLN A 265 0.46 -8.52 -8.23
C GLN A 265 1.90 -8.95 -8.45
N VAL A 266 2.77 -7.99 -8.72
CA VAL A 266 4.20 -8.23 -8.93
C VAL A 266 5.00 -7.46 -7.89
N THR A 267 5.69 -8.18 -7.02
CA THR A 267 6.58 -7.58 -6.00
C THR A 267 8.02 -7.94 -6.29
N CYS A 268 8.85 -6.93 -6.55
CA CYS A 268 10.30 -7.04 -6.57
C CYS A 268 10.85 -6.82 -5.17
N PHE A 269 11.56 -7.83 -4.64
CA PHE A 269 12.23 -7.74 -3.35
C PHE A 269 13.69 -7.38 -3.53
N HIS A 270 14.10 -6.36 -2.77
CA HIS A 270 15.48 -5.95 -2.64
C HIS A 270 15.97 -6.11 -1.21
N GLN A 271 17.26 -6.23 -1.02
CA GLN A 271 17.87 -6.38 0.31
C GLN A 271 19.15 -5.56 0.40
N GLU A 272 19.66 -5.45 1.61
CA GLU A 272 20.97 -4.86 1.85
C GLU A 272 21.98 -6.00 1.99
N LYS A 273 23.13 -5.88 1.32
CA LYS A 273 24.22 -6.85 1.42
C LYS A 273 25.55 -6.16 1.62
N VAL A 274 26.44 -6.81 2.36
CA VAL A 274 27.84 -6.40 2.43
C VAL A 274 28.62 -7.20 1.39
N ILE A 275 29.17 -6.51 0.38
CA ILE A 275 29.98 -7.10 -0.68
C ILE A 275 31.37 -6.48 -0.57
N SER A 276 32.39 -7.30 -0.35
CA SER A 276 33.78 -6.85 -0.19
C SER A 276 33.95 -5.76 0.88
N GLY A 277 33.24 -5.89 2.00
CA GLY A 277 33.25 -4.91 3.11
C GLY A 277 32.44 -3.64 2.86
N VAL A 278 31.83 -3.48 1.69
CA VAL A 278 30.99 -2.33 1.35
C VAL A 278 29.51 -2.70 1.46
N LYS A 279 28.75 -1.90 2.22
CA LYS A 279 27.30 -2.04 2.35
C LYS A 279 26.62 -1.52 1.08
N ASN A 280 26.01 -2.43 0.34
CA ASN A 280 25.24 -2.15 -0.88
C ASN A 280 23.74 -2.24 -0.55
N ARG A 281 23.03 -1.16 -0.83
CA ARG A 281 21.58 -1.06 -0.71
C ARG A 281 20.92 -1.52 -2.02
N TYR A 282 19.67 -1.96 -1.91
CA TYR A 282 18.83 -2.30 -3.06
C TYR A 282 19.37 -3.45 -3.93
N GLU A 283 20.09 -4.41 -3.35
CA GLU A 283 20.48 -5.63 -4.07
C GLU A 283 19.26 -6.49 -4.34
N PHE A 284 19.16 -7.02 -5.56
CA PHE A 284 18.06 -7.91 -5.92
C PHE A 284 18.01 -9.15 -5.00
N SER A 285 16.81 -9.54 -4.61
CA SER A 285 16.52 -10.78 -3.90
C SER A 285 15.72 -11.74 -4.78
N SER A 286 14.48 -11.36 -5.09
CA SER A 286 13.50 -12.23 -5.74
C SER A 286 12.37 -11.39 -6.35
N VAL A 287 11.55 -12.03 -7.18
CA VAL A 287 10.27 -11.48 -7.66
C VAL A 287 9.18 -12.45 -7.25
N SER A 288 8.12 -11.93 -6.65
CA SER A 288 6.88 -12.66 -6.42
C SER A 288 5.84 -12.18 -7.41
N ILE A 289 5.19 -13.11 -8.11
CA ILE A 289 4.04 -12.84 -8.98
C ILE A 289 2.88 -13.63 -8.41
N LYS A 290 1.79 -12.94 -8.06
CA LYS A 290 0.62 -13.55 -7.43
C LYS A 290 -0.66 -13.19 -8.16
N ASP A 291 -1.45 -14.24 -8.35
CA ASP A 291 -2.83 -14.19 -8.78
C ASP A 291 -3.67 -14.90 -7.72
N TYR A 292 -4.27 -14.13 -6.80
CA TYR A 292 -5.10 -14.68 -5.73
C TYR A 292 -6.49 -15.12 -6.22
N ALA A 293 -6.95 -14.73 -7.42
CA ALA A 293 -8.25 -15.15 -7.93
C ALA A 293 -8.29 -16.67 -8.20
N THR A 294 -7.14 -17.28 -8.47
CA THR A 294 -7.00 -18.72 -8.70
C THR A 294 -6.62 -19.52 -7.46
N THR A 295 -6.42 -18.87 -6.30
CA THR A 295 -5.82 -19.52 -5.13
C THR A 295 -6.85 -19.81 -4.04
N HIS A 296 -7.20 -21.08 -3.84
CA HIS A 296 -7.93 -21.49 -2.63
C HIS A 296 -7.08 -21.19 -1.41
N THR A 297 -7.62 -20.39 -0.50
CA THR A 297 -6.87 -19.86 0.63
C THR A 297 -7.50 -20.31 1.94
N GLU A 298 -6.74 -21.04 2.75
CA GLU A 298 -7.12 -21.35 4.12
C GLU A 298 -6.91 -20.11 4.99
N VAL A 299 -7.92 -19.78 5.80
CA VAL A 299 -7.90 -18.63 6.71
C VAL A 299 -7.64 -19.09 8.12
N GLU A 300 -6.64 -18.49 8.76
CA GLU A 300 -6.39 -18.66 10.19
C GLU A 300 -6.17 -17.29 10.83
N PHE A 301 -7.01 -16.96 11.82
CA PHE A 301 -6.76 -15.81 12.68
C PHE A 301 -5.62 -16.15 13.65
N LEU A 302 -4.51 -15.43 13.55
CA LEU A 302 -3.43 -15.59 14.52
C LEU A 302 -3.83 -14.96 15.87
N PRO A 303 -3.28 -15.44 16.99
CA PRO A 303 -3.59 -14.89 18.31
C PRO A 303 -3.38 -13.37 18.37
N PHE A 304 -4.40 -12.67 18.88
CA PHE A 304 -4.32 -11.23 19.09
C PHE A 304 -3.21 -10.91 20.10
N LYS A 305 -2.37 -9.93 19.78
CA LYS A 305 -1.29 -9.45 20.64
C LYS A 305 -1.68 -8.12 21.25
N ASP A 306 -2.04 -8.13 22.53
CA ASP A 306 -2.50 -6.93 23.24
C ASP A 306 -1.50 -5.77 23.26
N SER A 307 -0.21 -6.05 23.06
CA SER A 307 0.84 -5.03 23.00
C SER A 307 0.92 -4.28 21.67
N THR A 308 0.14 -4.66 20.65
CA THR A 308 0.26 -4.08 19.30
C THR A 308 -1.06 -3.54 18.76
N SER A 309 -1.00 -2.43 18.01
CA SER A 309 -2.17 -1.86 17.31
C SER A 309 -2.47 -2.53 15.97
N SER A 310 -2.15 -3.83 15.87
CA SER A 310 -2.31 -4.65 14.68
C SER A 310 -2.63 -6.09 15.02
N PHE A 311 -3.24 -6.80 14.09
CA PHE A 311 -3.42 -8.24 14.15
C PHE A 311 -3.16 -8.86 12.77
N ASP A 312 -2.93 -10.17 12.78
CA ASP A 312 -2.48 -10.91 11.63
C ASP A 312 -3.50 -12.02 11.29
N ILE A 313 -3.81 -12.16 10.01
CA ILE A 313 -4.59 -13.26 9.44
C ILE A 313 -3.67 -14.02 8.50
N ARG A 314 -3.48 -15.32 8.74
CA ARG A 314 -2.74 -16.20 7.85
C ARG A 314 -3.66 -16.69 6.73
N LEU A 315 -3.09 -16.71 5.52
CA LEU A 315 -3.73 -16.99 4.24
C LEU A 315 -2.78 -17.87 3.44
N ASN A 316 -2.88 -19.20 3.60
CA ASN A 316 -1.86 -20.14 3.11
C ASN A 316 -0.42 -19.72 3.55
N ASP A 317 0.44 -19.45 2.56
CA ASP A 317 1.81 -18.99 2.73
C ASP A 317 1.93 -17.48 2.97
N ASP A 318 0.83 -16.75 3.12
CA ASP A 318 0.80 -15.32 3.35
C ASP A 318 0.30 -14.94 4.74
N ILE A 319 0.76 -13.79 5.21
CA ILE A 319 0.24 -13.13 6.39
C ILE A 319 -0.28 -11.76 5.98
N LEU A 320 -1.59 -11.56 6.10
CA LEU A 320 -2.24 -10.26 6.04
C LEU A 320 -2.21 -9.63 7.43
N GLN A 321 -1.45 -8.56 7.58
CA GLN A 321 -1.48 -7.71 8.76
C GLN A 321 -2.46 -6.55 8.56
N ILE A 322 -3.35 -6.36 9.52
CA ILE A 322 -4.28 -5.24 9.60
C ILE A 322 -3.89 -4.38 10.80
N ARG A 323 -3.59 -3.10 10.57
CA ARG A 323 -3.05 -2.16 11.58
C ARG A 323 -3.83 -0.86 11.64
N ILE A 324 -4.16 -0.42 12.84
CA ILE A 324 -4.71 0.92 13.11
C ILE A 324 -3.56 1.94 13.19
N LYS A 325 -3.72 3.06 12.46
CA LYS A 325 -2.80 4.20 12.45
C LYS A 325 -3.57 5.52 12.40
N PRO A 326 -3.00 6.64 12.88
CA PRO A 326 -3.55 7.97 12.62
C PRO A 326 -3.47 8.35 11.14
N MET A 327 -4.37 9.25 10.69
CA MET A 327 -4.35 9.80 9.33
C MET A 327 -3.08 10.61 9.03
N ASN A 328 -2.79 11.59 9.89
CA ASN A 328 -1.65 12.52 9.84
C ASN A 328 -1.34 13.05 11.26
N LYS A 329 -2.40 13.49 11.97
CA LYS A 329 -2.38 13.95 13.37
C LYS A 329 -3.25 13.03 14.22
N PHE A 330 -2.99 12.95 15.53
CA PHE A 330 -3.88 12.21 16.44
C PHE A 330 -5.03 13.07 16.98
N THR A 331 -4.91 14.41 16.88
CA THR A 331 -5.87 15.40 17.37
C THR A 331 -7.21 15.44 16.60
N THR A 332 -7.41 14.49 15.68
CA THR A 332 -8.66 14.32 14.94
C THR A 332 -9.12 12.88 15.07
N ALA A 333 -10.43 12.65 15.24
CA ALA A 333 -11.07 11.33 15.26
C ALA A 333 -11.11 10.67 13.86
N SER A 334 -9.96 10.60 13.19
CA SER A 334 -9.79 10.14 11.82
C SER A 334 -8.61 9.18 11.74
N TYR A 335 -8.93 7.90 11.84
CA TYR A 335 -7.95 6.81 11.80
C TYR A 335 -7.96 6.10 10.45
N LYS A 336 -6.83 5.45 10.15
CA LYS A 336 -6.63 4.59 9.00
C LYS A 336 -6.51 3.15 9.45
N VAL A 337 -7.13 2.27 8.69
CA VAL A 337 -6.84 0.83 8.68
C VAL A 337 -5.85 0.61 7.54
N ASN A 338 -4.64 0.17 7.88
CA ASN A 338 -3.62 -0.22 6.92
C ASN A 338 -3.55 -1.74 6.83
N CYS A 339 -3.66 -2.25 5.61
CA CYS A 339 -3.48 -3.65 5.28
C CYS A 339 -2.12 -3.84 4.59
N SER A 340 -1.41 -4.88 4.97
CA SER A 340 -0.13 -5.22 4.37
C SER A 340 0.11 -6.73 4.39
N VAL A 341 0.74 -7.25 3.34
CA VAL A 341 0.96 -8.70 3.16
C VAL A 341 2.44 -9.03 3.25
N ARG A 342 2.76 -10.19 3.81
CA ARG A 342 4.11 -10.76 3.78
C ARG A 342 4.03 -12.26 3.53
N SER A 343 4.76 -12.75 2.52
CA SER A 343 4.96 -14.17 2.28
C SER A 343 5.83 -14.78 3.39
N ILE A 344 5.46 -15.96 3.87
CA ILE A 344 6.18 -16.73 4.90
C ILE A 344 7.47 -17.33 4.33
N ASN A 345 7.47 -17.67 3.04
CA ASN A 345 8.53 -18.44 2.37
C ASN A 345 9.55 -17.60 1.58
N GLU A 346 9.55 -16.26 1.70
CA GLU A 346 10.36 -15.36 0.86
C GLU A 346 11.58 -14.72 1.51
#